data_AF-A0A349NG84-F1
#
_entry.id   AF-A0A349NG84-F1
#
_cell.length_a   1.000
_cell.length_b   1.000
_cell.length_c   1.000
_cell.angle_alpha   90.00
_cell.angle_beta   90.00
_cell.angle_gamma   90.00
#
_symmetry.space_group_name_H-M   'P 1'
#
loop_
_entity.id
_entity.type
_entity.pdbx_description
1 polymer ?
#
loop_
_entity_poly.entity_id
_entity_poly.type
_entity_poly.pdbx_seq_one_letter_code
_entity_poly.pdbx_strand_id
1 'polypeptide(L)'
;MKKYVILLFAIVLTTFAFTGCDDPDVNPGGTSVQDMAGQWDVTVDEIDGNGKVISVDPYQLGTITMTTYNTASNSDKEMWLDDNKNFYNFKFKVDVNYTARTFSATQRLYCPADTTNNGTAIVTNG
;
A
#
# COMPACT_ATOMS: atom_id res chain seq x y z
N MET A 1 -7.48 -40.03 50.82
CA MET A 1 -7.54 -40.50 49.41
C MET A 1 -8.50 -39.64 48.57
N LYS A 2 -9.79 -39.51 48.90
CA LYS A 2 -10.75 -38.66 48.13
C LYS A 2 -10.30 -37.22 47.84
N LYS A 3 -9.71 -36.52 48.81
CA LYS A 3 -9.21 -35.14 48.65
C LYS A 3 -8.04 -34.99 47.66
N TYR A 4 -7.20 -36.02 47.52
CA TYR A 4 -6.11 -36.04 46.53
C TYR A 4 -6.62 -36.41 45.13
N VAL A 5 -7.66 -37.23 45.05
CA VAL A 5 -8.35 -37.57 43.78
C VAL A 5 -9.07 -36.36 43.20
N ILE A 6 -9.75 -35.56 44.04
CA ILE A 6 -10.42 -34.32 43.62
C ILE A 6 -9.39 -33.28 43.14
N LEU A 7 -8.26 -33.16 43.84
CA LEU A 7 -7.19 -32.24 43.46
C LEU A 7 -6.53 -32.64 42.12
N LEU A 8 -6.29 -33.94 41.91
CA LEU A 8 -5.79 -34.47 40.64
C LEU A 8 -6.78 -34.22 39.49
N PHE A 9 -8.08 -34.40 39.72
CA PHE A 9 -9.10 -34.12 38.72
C PHE A 9 -9.18 -32.63 38.35
N ALA A 10 -9.06 -31.74 39.34
CA ALA A 10 -9.05 -30.30 39.11
C ALA A 10 -7.84 -29.84 38.28
N ILE A 11 -6.65 -30.41 38.54
CA ILE A 11 -5.43 -30.09 37.79
C ILE A 11 -5.56 -30.52 36.32
N VAL A 12 -6.07 -31.73 36.05
CA VAL A 12 -6.28 -32.24 34.69
C VAL A 12 -7.29 -31.39 33.92
N LEU A 13 -8.38 -30.95 34.56
CA LEU A 13 -9.37 -30.06 33.95
C LEU A 13 -8.80 -28.68 33.60
N THR A 14 -7.88 -28.13 34.41
CA THR A 14 -7.25 -26.84 34.10
C THR A 14 -6.23 -26.90 32.97
N THR A 15 -5.59 -28.05 32.72
CA THR A 15 -4.59 -28.18 31.64
C THR A 15 -5.19 -28.28 30.25
N PHE A 16 -6.46 -28.71 30.12
CA PHE A 16 -7.15 -28.76 28.82
C PHE A 16 -7.91 -27.46 28.47
N ALA A 17 -8.02 -26.51 29.40
CA ALA A 17 -8.74 -25.26 29.19
C ALA A 17 -7.95 -24.19 28.40
N PHE A 18 -6.67 -24.45 28.08
CA PHE A 18 -5.79 -23.53 27.35
C PHE A 18 -5.41 -24.00 25.94
N THR A 19 -6.25 -24.81 25.28
CA THR A 19 -6.10 -25.01 23.83
C THR A 19 -6.61 -23.76 23.12
N GLY A 20 -5.73 -22.77 22.93
CA GLY A 20 -5.98 -21.70 21.97
C GLY A 20 -6.23 -22.32 20.59
N CYS A 21 -7.13 -21.73 19.81
CA CYS A 21 -7.31 -22.09 18.41
C CYS A 21 -6.09 -21.55 17.65
N ASP A 22 -4.96 -22.26 17.74
CA ASP A 22 -3.83 -22.09 16.82
C ASP A 22 -4.28 -22.66 15.48
N ASP A 23 -5.14 -21.92 14.79
CA ASP A 23 -5.35 -22.12 13.36
C ASP A 23 -4.33 -21.22 12.66
N PRO A 24 -3.16 -21.74 12.25
CA PRO A 24 -2.13 -20.93 11.61
C PRO A 24 -2.59 -20.38 10.24
N ASP A 25 -3.69 -20.91 9.70
CA ASP A 25 -4.20 -20.62 8.35
C ASP A 25 -5.38 -19.61 8.35
N VAL A 26 -5.47 -18.76 9.38
CA VAL A 26 -6.40 -17.63 9.34
C VAL A 26 -5.96 -16.64 8.27
N ASN A 27 -6.76 -16.49 7.21
CA ASN A 27 -6.55 -15.44 6.22
C ASN A 27 -6.75 -14.07 6.87
N PRO A 28 -5.71 -13.21 6.97
CA PRO A 28 -5.81 -11.91 7.63
C PRO A 28 -6.67 -10.90 6.83
N GLY A 29 -7.08 -11.25 5.61
CA GLY A 29 -7.75 -10.38 4.67
C GLY A 29 -6.82 -9.30 4.10
N GLY A 30 -7.40 -8.27 3.51
CA GLY A 30 -6.68 -7.12 2.99
C GLY A 30 -7.57 -6.20 2.16
N THR A 31 -6.94 -5.18 1.57
CA THR A 31 -7.62 -4.20 0.71
C THR A 31 -7.63 -4.68 -0.73
N SER A 32 -8.52 -4.14 -1.57
CA SER A 32 -8.70 -4.59 -2.95
C SER A 32 -7.49 -4.33 -3.85
N VAL A 33 -6.52 -3.55 -3.38
CA VAL A 33 -5.24 -3.29 -4.05
C VAL A 33 -4.04 -3.63 -3.16
N GLN A 34 -4.18 -4.51 -2.17
CA GLN A 34 -3.18 -4.79 -1.13
C GLN A 34 -1.76 -5.04 -1.65
N ASP A 35 -1.60 -5.77 -2.76
CA ASP A 35 -0.28 -6.15 -3.27
C ASP A 35 0.37 -5.03 -4.11
N MET A 36 -0.37 -3.96 -4.38
CA MET A 36 0.11 -2.74 -5.06
C MET A 36 0.15 -1.53 -4.11
N ALA A 37 -0.36 -1.69 -2.89
CA ALA A 37 -0.32 -0.68 -1.84
C ALA A 37 0.97 -0.85 -1.02
N GLY A 38 1.65 0.25 -0.75
CA GLY A 38 2.91 0.20 -0.01
C GLY A 38 3.59 1.56 0.12
N GLN A 39 4.73 1.51 0.78
CA GLN A 39 5.71 2.58 0.82
C GLN A 39 6.86 2.22 -0.13
N TRP A 40 7.29 3.20 -0.91
CA TRP A 40 8.28 3.03 -1.96
C TRP A 40 9.40 4.03 -1.77
N ASP A 41 10.62 3.54 -1.81
CA ASP A 41 11.82 4.37 -1.88
C ASP A 41 12.25 4.41 -3.36
N VAL A 42 12.13 5.59 -3.96
CA VAL A 42 12.28 5.80 -5.42
C VAL A 42 13.28 6.91 -5.73
N THR A 43 13.81 6.91 -6.94
CA THR A 43 14.57 8.03 -7.52
C THR A 43 13.72 8.74 -8.58
N VAL A 44 14.03 10.02 -8.82
CA VAL A 44 13.32 10.83 -9.83
C VAL A 44 14.29 11.12 -10.97
N ASP A 45 14.05 10.51 -12.13
CA ASP A 45 14.83 10.74 -13.33
C ASP A 45 14.00 11.49 -14.38
N GLU A 46 14.68 12.24 -15.26
CA GLU A 46 14.06 12.90 -16.40
C GLU A 46 14.18 12.02 -17.64
N ILE A 47 13.07 11.87 -18.37
CA ILE A 47 12.98 11.10 -19.61
C ILE A 47 12.61 12.00 -20.79
N ASP A 48 13.05 11.63 -22.00
CA ASP A 48 12.55 12.24 -23.23
C ASP A 48 11.15 11.71 -23.61
N GLY A 49 10.56 12.28 -24.67
CA GLY A 49 9.24 11.86 -25.17
C GLY A 49 9.17 10.41 -25.69
N ASN A 50 10.31 9.72 -25.84
CA ASN A 50 10.37 8.31 -26.21
C ASN A 50 10.58 7.39 -24.98
N GLY A 51 10.63 7.95 -23.77
CA GLY A 51 10.85 7.21 -22.53
C GLY A 51 12.31 6.91 -22.21
N LYS A 52 13.27 7.51 -22.93
CA LYS A 52 14.69 7.34 -22.63
C LYS A 52 15.11 8.30 -21.52
N VAL A 53 15.81 7.81 -20.50
CA VAL A 53 16.43 8.66 -19.46
C VAL A 53 17.45 9.61 -20.08
N ILE A 54 17.24 10.91 -19.87
CA ILE A 54 18.11 12.00 -20.36
C ILE A 54 18.84 12.72 -19.23
N SER A 55 18.34 12.65 -18.00
CA SER A 55 19.00 13.15 -16.80
C SER A 55 18.67 12.26 -15.61
N VAL A 56 19.67 11.88 -14.83
CA VAL A 56 19.51 11.08 -13.61
C VAL A 56 19.53 12.01 -12.41
N ASP A 57 18.52 11.91 -11.55
CA ASP A 57 18.34 12.76 -10.37
C ASP A 57 18.63 14.27 -10.63
N PRO A 58 17.96 14.90 -11.61
CA PRO A 58 18.24 16.30 -12.00
C PRO A 58 18.02 17.30 -10.85
N TYR A 59 17.24 16.91 -9.84
CA TYR A 59 16.92 17.74 -8.68
C TYR A 59 17.81 17.45 -7.46
N GLN A 60 18.74 16.50 -7.56
CA GLN A 60 19.64 16.09 -6.46
C GLN A 60 18.87 15.70 -5.19
N LEU A 61 17.75 15.01 -5.36
CA LEU A 61 16.88 14.55 -4.27
C LEU A 61 17.38 13.25 -3.65
N GLY A 62 18.19 12.49 -4.38
CA GLY A 62 18.55 11.12 -4.03
C GLY A 62 17.30 10.22 -4.00
N THR A 63 17.17 9.46 -2.93
CA THR A 63 16.00 8.60 -2.71
C THR A 63 14.92 9.36 -1.95
N ILE A 64 13.71 9.38 -2.49
CA ILE A 64 12.53 9.93 -1.85
C ILE A 64 11.51 8.84 -1.55
N THR A 65 10.69 9.05 -0.52
CA THR A 65 9.65 8.11 -0.14
C THR A 65 8.29 8.53 -0.73
N MET A 66 7.66 7.61 -1.45
CA MET A 66 6.30 7.74 -1.97
C MET A 66 5.39 6.66 -1.38
N THR A 67 4.08 6.86 -1.44
CA THR A 67 3.11 5.84 -1.03
C THR A 67 2.03 5.58 -2.07
N THR A 68 1.62 4.32 -2.16
CA THR A 68 0.41 3.90 -2.87
C THR A 68 -0.53 3.20 -1.88
N TYR A 69 -1.82 3.46 -1.99
CA TYR A 69 -2.80 2.87 -1.05
C TYR A 69 -4.21 2.89 -1.62
N ASN A 70 -5.06 2.01 -1.10
CA ASN A 70 -6.45 1.90 -1.54
C ASN A 70 -7.22 3.21 -1.35
N THR A 71 -8.19 3.44 -2.20
CA THR A 71 -9.20 4.49 -1.99
C THR A 71 -10.17 4.08 -0.89
N ALA A 72 -10.94 5.05 -0.37
CA ALA A 72 -12.01 4.77 0.60
C ALA A 72 -13.12 3.86 0.04
N SER A 73 -13.32 3.83 -1.27
CA SER A 73 -14.23 2.89 -1.95
C SER A 73 -13.69 1.46 -1.96
N ASN A 74 -12.40 1.26 -1.67
CA ASN A 74 -11.71 -0.03 -1.69
C ASN A 74 -11.98 -0.82 -2.99
N SER A 75 -11.88 -0.12 -4.12
CA SER A 75 -11.99 -0.72 -5.46
C SER A 75 -10.64 -1.27 -5.91
N ASP A 76 -10.64 -2.35 -6.70
CA ASP A 76 -9.45 -2.89 -7.37
C ASP A 76 -9.11 -2.12 -8.66
N LYS A 77 -9.89 -1.09 -9.00
CA LYS A 77 -9.76 -0.28 -10.24
C LYS A 77 -9.09 1.07 -10.03
N GLU A 78 -8.90 1.49 -8.79
CA GLU A 78 -8.27 2.77 -8.47
C GLU A 78 -7.46 2.68 -7.17
N MET A 79 -6.36 3.42 -7.11
CA MET A 79 -5.58 3.63 -5.88
C MET A 79 -5.06 5.07 -5.83
N TRP A 80 -4.64 5.51 -4.66
CA TRP A 80 -3.89 6.75 -4.51
C TRP A 80 -2.43 6.55 -4.89
N LEU A 81 -1.87 7.53 -5.57
CA LEU A 81 -0.43 7.74 -5.74
C LEU A 81 -0.10 9.08 -5.06
N ASP A 82 0.73 9.03 -4.03
CA ASP A 82 1.03 10.16 -3.15
C ASP A 82 2.54 10.31 -3.02
N ASP A 83 3.07 11.47 -3.43
CA ASP A 83 4.49 11.75 -3.30
C ASP A 83 4.89 12.18 -1.88
N ASN A 84 3.94 12.19 -0.95
CA ASN A 84 4.11 12.63 0.43
C ASN A 84 4.72 14.03 0.56
N LYS A 85 4.58 14.88 -0.47
CA LYS A 85 5.21 16.21 -0.56
C LYS A 85 6.74 16.18 -0.66
N ASN A 86 7.31 15.07 -1.13
CA ASN A 86 8.76 14.90 -1.25
C ASN A 86 9.30 15.27 -2.64
N PHE A 87 8.45 15.54 -3.64
CA PHE A 87 8.90 15.96 -4.97
C PHE A 87 8.13 17.16 -5.52
N TYR A 88 6.91 16.95 -6.01
CA TYR A 88 6.08 17.96 -6.67
C TYR A 88 4.80 18.29 -5.88
N ASN A 89 4.69 17.78 -4.65
CA ASN A 89 3.51 17.89 -3.81
C ASN A 89 2.25 17.35 -4.49
N PHE A 90 2.40 16.23 -5.18
CA PHE A 90 1.29 15.61 -5.89
C PHE A 90 0.64 14.47 -5.12
N LYS A 91 -0.67 14.41 -5.25
CA LYS A 91 -1.52 13.35 -4.74
C LYS A 91 -2.75 13.22 -5.63
N PHE A 92 -2.85 12.12 -6.35
CA PHE A 92 -4.00 11.87 -7.20
C PHE A 92 -4.29 10.38 -7.32
N LYS A 93 -5.45 10.07 -7.89
CA LYS A 93 -5.85 8.68 -8.13
C LYS A 93 -5.33 8.21 -9.48
N VAL A 94 -4.79 6.99 -9.50
CA VAL A 94 -4.40 6.27 -10.71
C VAL A 94 -5.40 5.15 -11.00
N ASP A 95 -5.58 4.84 -12.27
CA ASP A 95 -6.36 3.71 -12.77
C ASP A 95 -5.51 2.44 -12.64
N VAL A 96 -6.07 1.41 -12.02
CA VAL A 96 -5.37 0.17 -11.66
C VAL A 96 -5.88 -1.00 -12.49
N ASN A 97 -4.93 -1.78 -13.04
CA ASN A 97 -5.18 -3.13 -13.49
C ASN A 97 -4.53 -4.10 -12.51
N TYR A 98 -5.32 -4.54 -11.52
CA TYR A 98 -4.80 -5.33 -10.41
C TYR A 98 -4.19 -6.66 -10.89
N THR A 99 -4.81 -7.33 -11.85
CA THR A 99 -4.30 -8.60 -12.40
C THR A 99 -2.97 -8.42 -13.10
N ALA A 100 -2.80 -7.35 -13.88
CA ALA A 100 -1.55 -7.08 -14.60
C ALA A 100 -0.47 -6.44 -13.71
N ARG A 101 -0.83 -6.00 -12.49
CA ARG A 101 0.04 -5.23 -11.58
C ARG A 101 0.56 -3.94 -12.20
N THR A 102 -0.29 -3.27 -12.99
CA THR A 102 0.05 -2.01 -13.66
C THR A 102 -0.92 -0.91 -13.25
N PHE A 103 -0.46 0.34 -13.32
CA PHE A 103 -1.30 1.51 -13.12
C PHE A 103 -0.98 2.62 -14.12
N SER A 104 -1.95 3.49 -14.33
CA SER A 104 -1.78 4.63 -15.23
C SER A 104 -2.68 5.79 -14.80
N ALA A 105 -2.43 6.95 -15.36
CA ALA A 105 -3.33 8.08 -15.25
C ALA A 105 -3.36 8.78 -16.58
N THR A 106 -4.55 8.84 -17.20
CA THR A 106 -4.81 9.89 -18.19
C THR A 106 -4.73 11.24 -17.50
N GLN A 107 -4.65 12.35 -18.26
CA GLN A 107 -4.55 13.70 -17.73
C GLN A 107 -5.46 13.95 -16.49
N ARG A 108 -4.86 13.97 -15.29
CA ARG A 108 -5.56 14.10 -14.00
C ARG A 108 -5.00 15.26 -13.21
N LEU A 109 -5.86 16.00 -12.49
CA LEU A 109 -5.39 17.04 -11.58
C LEU A 109 -4.47 16.41 -10.53
N TYR A 110 -3.20 16.84 -10.49
CA TYR A 110 -2.20 16.20 -9.65
C TYR A 110 -2.34 16.58 -8.16
N CYS A 111 -3.06 17.66 -7.86
CA CYS A 111 -3.45 18.04 -6.50
C CYS A 111 -4.91 18.53 -6.47
N PRO A 112 -5.91 17.62 -6.47
CA PRO A 112 -7.32 18.00 -6.59
C PRO A 112 -7.87 18.77 -5.39
N ALA A 113 -7.13 18.82 -4.26
CA ALA A 113 -7.50 19.58 -3.07
C ALA A 113 -6.89 20.99 -3.02
N ASP A 114 -5.90 21.30 -3.87
CA ASP A 114 -5.21 22.59 -3.89
C ASP A 114 -5.62 23.37 -5.15
N THR A 115 -6.42 24.42 -4.96
CA THR A 115 -6.88 25.29 -6.05
C THR A 115 -5.85 26.31 -6.50
N THR A 116 -4.68 26.39 -5.85
CA THR A 116 -3.58 27.30 -6.18
C THR A 116 -2.51 26.62 -7.02
N ASN A 117 -2.30 25.31 -6.85
CA ASN A 117 -1.40 24.49 -7.64
C ASN A 117 -2.18 23.59 -8.61
N ASN A 118 -2.75 24.21 -9.65
CA ASN A 118 -3.52 23.52 -10.67
C ASN A 118 -2.61 23.07 -11.82
N GLY A 119 -2.34 21.78 -11.91
CA GLY A 119 -1.76 21.17 -13.10
C GLY A 119 -2.25 19.74 -13.27
N THR A 120 -1.94 19.17 -14.42
CA THR A 120 -2.35 17.80 -14.74
C THR A 120 -1.16 16.88 -14.88
N ALA A 121 -1.23 15.70 -14.27
CA ALA A 121 -0.26 14.63 -14.43
C ALA A 121 -0.76 13.58 -15.42
N ILE A 122 0.17 12.99 -16.16
CA ILE A 122 -0.02 11.78 -16.95
C ILE A 122 0.96 10.74 -16.38
N VAL A 123 0.47 9.53 -16.12
CA VAL A 123 1.30 8.41 -15.67
C VAL A 123 1.17 7.29 -16.68
N THR A 124 2.31 6.86 -17.21
CA THR A 124 2.43 5.77 -18.18
C THR A 124 3.45 4.75 -17.69
N ASN A 125 3.24 3.48 -17.99
CA ASN A 125 4.15 2.38 -17.63
C ASN A 125 4.37 2.22 -16.12
N GLY A 126 3.35 2.55 -15.31
CA GLY A 126 3.29 2.18 -13.90
C GLY A 126 2.79 0.76 -13.70
#